data_AF-A0A957M6T7-F1
#
_entry.id   AF-A0A957M6T7-F1
#
_cell.length_a   1.000
_cell.length_b   1.000
_cell.length_c   1.000
_cell.angle_alpha   90.00
_cell.angle_beta   90.00
_cell.angle_gamma   90.00
#
_symmetry.space_group_name_H-M   'P 1'
#
loop_
_entity.id
_entity.type
_entity.pdbx_description
1 polymer ?
#
loop_
_entity_poly.entity_id
_entity_poly.type
_entity_poly.pdbx_seq_one_letter_code
_entity_poly.pdbx_strand_id
1 'polypeptide(L)'
;FTAAQCVAALVDHGVTPERGEVLVTGATGGVGSMAVALLGQLGYTVAAATGKRDEVDFLHGLGARIVLDRAEVDDQSGKVMLRER
;
A
#
# COMPACT_ATOMS: atom_id res chain seq x y z
N PHE A 1 -5.77 11.34 -9.85
CA PHE A 1 -4.73 10.30 -10.00
C PHE A 1 -5.37 8.93 -9.92
N THR A 2 -4.98 8.00 -10.78
CA THR A 2 -5.43 6.59 -10.77
C THR A 2 -4.36 5.68 -10.15
N ALA A 3 -4.74 4.45 -9.80
CA ALA A 3 -3.79 3.47 -9.26
C ALA A 3 -2.61 3.23 -10.20
N ALA A 4 -2.88 3.05 -11.50
CA ALA A 4 -1.84 2.83 -12.50
C ALA A 4 -0.88 4.02 -12.62
N GLN A 5 -1.37 5.26 -12.55
CA GLN A 5 -0.51 6.45 -12.58
C GLN A 5 0.43 6.50 -11.37
N CYS A 6 -0.06 6.13 -10.17
CA CYS A 6 0.76 6.11 -8.97
C CYS A 6 1.83 5.01 -9.03
N VAL A 7 1.47 3.81 -9.49
CA VAL A 7 2.41 2.69 -9.63
C VAL A 7 3.47 2.99 -10.70
N ALA A 8 3.07 3.54 -11.84
CA ALA A 8 4.01 3.98 -12.88
C ALA A 8 5.00 5.00 -12.34
N ALA A 9 4.54 5.99 -11.56
CA ALA A 9 5.42 6.97 -10.95
C ALA A 9 6.47 6.33 -10.03
N LEU A 10 6.14 5.31 -9.23
CA LEU A 10 7.11 4.60 -8.40
C LEU A 10 8.20 3.93 -9.26
N VAL A 11 7.79 3.23 -10.32
CA VAL A 11 8.71 2.55 -11.25
C VAL A 11 9.60 3.55 -11.99
N ASP A 12 9.02 4.64 -12.50
CA ASP A 12 9.74 5.70 -13.22
C ASP A 12 10.78 6.40 -12.34
N HIS A 13 10.53 6.48 -11.02
CA HIS A 13 11.49 7.01 -10.04
C HIS A 13 12.47 5.95 -9.52
N GLY A 14 12.49 4.75 -10.11
CA GLY A 14 13.46 3.70 -9.79
C GLY A 14 13.22 3.03 -8.43
N VAL A 15 12.00 3.10 -7.90
CA VAL A 15 11.60 2.24 -6.78
C VAL A 15 11.50 0.82 -7.33
N THR A 16 12.21 -0.13 -6.71
CA THR A 16 12.22 -1.54 -7.13
C THR A 16 11.69 -2.42 -6.02
N PRO A 17 11.21 -3.64 -6.32
CA PRO A 17 10.70 -4.57 -5.29
C PRO A 17 11.70 -4.86 -4.15
N GLU A 18 13.00 -4.79 -4.42
CA GLU A 18 14.07 -5.08 -3.45
C GLU A 18 14.32 -3.91 -2.49
N ARG A 19 13.76 -2.72 -2.75
CA ARG A 19 13.93 -1.54 -1.88
C ARG A 19 13.06 -1.57 -0.62
N GLY A 20 12.30 -2.65 -0.43
CA GLY A 20 11.48 -2.87 0.76
C GLY A 20 9.99 -2.84 0.45
N GLU A 21 9.21 -2.64 1.50
CA GLU A 21 7.76 -2.75 1.44
C GLU A 21 7.12 -1.46 0.93
N VAL A 22 6.08 -1.59 0.11
CA VAL A 22 5.25 -0.47 -0.33
C VAL A 22 3.99 -0.43 0.52
N LEU A 23 3.82 0.64 1.30
CA LEU A 23 2.61 0.88 2.07
C LEU A 23 1.51 1.44 1.18
N VAL A 24 0.35 0.79 1.17
CA VAL A 24 -0.88 1.26 0.53
C VAL A 24 -1.92 1.55 1.61
N THR A 25 -2.22 2.82 1.86
CA THR A 25 -3.29 3.24 2.78
C THR A 25 -4.65 3.28 2.06
N GLY A 26 -5.74 3.12 2.80
CA GLY A 26 -7.07 3.06 2.21
C GLY A 26 -7.22 1.88 1.25
N ALA A 27 -6.55 0.75 1.56
CA ALA A 27 -6.33 -0.37 0.63
C ALA A 27 -7.62 -1.04 0.12
N THR A 28 -8.74 -0.89 0.83
CA THR A 28 -10.05 -1.41 0.40
C THR A 28 -10.86 -0.42 -0.45
N GLY A 29 -10.34 0.78 -0.71
CA GLY A 29 -10.95 1.75 -1.62
C GLY A 29 -10.62 1.45 -3.08
N GLY A 30 -11.34 2.07 -4.03
CA GLY A 30 -11.18 1.74 -5.46
C GLY A 30 -9.77 1.96 -6.03
N VAL A 31 -9.05 2.98 -5.56
CA VAL A 31 -7.65 3.20 -5.98
C VAL A 31 -6.69 2.29 -5.21
N GLY A 32 -6.88 2.15 -3.89
CA GLY A 32 -6.02 1.34 -3.04
C GLY A 32 -6.03 -0.14 -3.44
N SER A 33 -7.20 -0.71 -3.71
CA SER A 33 -7.33 -2.12 -4.08
C SER A 33 -6.65 -2.42 -5.41
N MET A 34 -6.77 -1.50 -6.38
CA MET A 34 -6.06 -1.60 -7.66
C MET A 34 -4.56 -1.40 -7.52
N ALA A 35 -4.12 -0.51 -6.63
CA ALA A 35 -2.69 -0.35 -6.36
C ALA A 35 -2.09 -1.62 -5.73
N VAL A 36 -2.78 -2.24 -4.76
CA VAL A 36 -2.37 -3.53 -4.16
C VAL A 36 -2.24 -4.60 -5.23
N ALA A 37 -3.24 -4.73 -6.11
CA ALA A 37 -3.23 -5.72 -7.17
C ALA A 37 -2.06 -5.53 -8.15
N LEU A 38 -1.87 -4.30 -8.64
CA LEU A 38 -0.81 -3.98 -9.59
C LEU A 38 0.57 -4.19 -8.99
N LEU A 39 0.80 -3.71 -7.76
CA LEU A 39 2.09 -3.85 -7.07
C LEU A 39 2.40 -5.33 -6.76
N GLY A 40 1.41 -6.09 -6.30
CA GLY A 40 1.55 -7.53 -6.06
C GLY A 40 1.90 -8.29 -7.34
N GLN A 41 1.25 -7.99 -8.46
CA GLN A 41 1.58 -8.59 -9.77
C GLN A 41 2.98 -8.21 -10.27
N LEU A 42 3.45 -7.01 -9.96
CA LEU A 42 4.80 -6.53 -10.29
C LEU A 42 5.88 -7.06 -9.32
N GLY A 43 5.51 -7.87 -8.32
CA GLY A 43 6.44 -8.52 -7.40
C GLY A 43 6.84 -7.68 -6.19
N TYR A 44 6.21 -6.53 -5.96
CA TYR A 44 6.46 -5.74 -4.75
C TYR A 44 5.90 -6.42 -3.50
N THR A 45 6.58 -6.24 -2.37
CA THR A 45 6.00 -6.58 -1.07
C THR A 45 5.06 -5.47 -0.65
N VAL A 46 3.76 -5.73 -0.67
CA VAL A 46 2.74 -4.73 -0.34
C VAL A 46 2.27 -4.88 1.11
N ALA A 47 2.36 -3.79 1.87
CA ALA A 47 1.69 -3.63 3.16
C ALA A 47 0.40 -2.83 2.95
N ALA A 48 -0.76 -3.47 3.14
CA ALA A 48 -2.07 -2.88 2.90
C ALA A 48 -2.71 -2.44 4.22
N ALA A 49 -2.92 -1.14 4.39
CA ALA A 49 -3.57 -0.60 5.58
C ALA A 49 -5.07 -0.33 5.34
N THR A 50 -5.90 -0.90 6.20
CA THR A 50 -7.36 -0.77 6.14
C THR A 50 -8.00 -0.58 7.52
N GLY A 51 -9.14 0.10 7.55
CA GLY A 51 -9.98 0.15 8.76
C GLY A 51 -11.07 -0.93 8.79
N LYS A 52 -11.16 -1.74 7.74
CA LYS A 52 -12.16 -2.81 7.58
C LYS A 52 -11.51 -4.15 7.90
N ARG A 53 -11.82 -4.73 9.06
CA ARG A 53 -11.17 -5.95 9.57
C ARG A 53 -11.61 -7.22 8.85
N ASP A 54 -12.78 -7.17 8.21
CA ASP A 54 -13.40 -8.23 7.41
C ASP A 54 -12.83 -8.34 5.99
N GLU A 55 -12.01 -7.38 5.55
CA GLU A 55 -11.46 -7.32 4.18
C GLU A 55 -10.02 -7.87 4.09
N VAL A 56 -9.52 -8.51 5.15
CA VAL A 56 -8.14 -9.03 5.20
C VAL A 56 -7.90 -10.07 4.09
N ASP A 57 -8.80 -11.04 3.95
CA ASP A 57 -8.68 -12.08 2.93
C ASP A 57 -8.81 -11.52 1.51
N PHE A 58 -9.67 -10.51 1.34
CA PHE A 58 -9.79 -9.78 0.07
C PHE A 58 -8.45 -9.12 -0.32
N LEU A 59 -7.79 -8.44 0.62
CA LEU A 59 -6.50 -7.78 0.37
C LEU A 59 -5.38 -8.78 0.10
N HIS A 60 -5.34 -9.91 0.81
CA HIS A 60 -4.40 -10.99 0.50
C HIS A 60 -4.66 -11.59 -0.89
N GLY A 61 -5.91 -11.77 -1.28
CA GLY A 61 -6.30 -12.23 -2.61
C GLY A 61 -5.88 -11.28 -3.73
N LEU A 62 -5.77 -9.98 -3.45
CA LEU A 62 -5.25 -9.00 -4.41
C LEU A 62 -3.72 -9.03 -4.52
N GLY A 63 -3.00 -9.49 -3.51
CA GLY A 63 -1.53 -9.53 -3.50
C GLY A 63 -0.87 -8.79 -2.33
N ALA A 64 -1.63 -8.36 -1.31
CA ALA A 64 -1.04 -7.85 -0.08
C ALA A 64 -0.30 -8.97 0.67
N ARG A 65 0.95 -8.69 1.07
CA ARG A 65 1.73 -9.61 1.91
C ARG A 65 1.45 -9.39 3.40
N ILE A 66 1.20 -8.14 3.76
CA ILE A 66 0.94 -7.70 5.13
C ILE A 66 -0.35 -6.89 5.10
N VAL A 67 -1.25 -7.12 6.07
CA VAL A 67 -2.44 -6.28 6.26
C VAL A 67 -2.35 -5.63 7.63
N LEU A 68 -2.44 -4.30 7.66
CA LEU A 68 -2.31 -3.47 8.86
C LEU A 68 -3.65 -2.85 9.21
N ASP A 69 -3.94 -2.70 10.50
CA ASP A 69 -5.03 -1.84 10.96
C ASP A 69 -4.66 -0.39 10.66
N ARG A 70 -5.65 0.41 10.27
CA ARG A 70 -5.47 1.85 10.01
C ARG A 70 -4.73 2.56 11.15
N ALA A 71 -5.00 2.19 12.39
CA ALA A 71 -4.37 2.79 13.57
C ALA A 71 -2.84 2.60 13.61
N GLU A 72 -2.29 1.60 12.93
CA GLU A 72 -0.85 1.32 12.93
C GLU A 72 -0.06 2.27 12.01
N VAL A 73 -0.74 2.90 11.06
CA VAL A 73 -0.13 3.79 10.05
C VAL A 73 -0.63 5.23 10.16
N ASP A 74 -1.53 5.49 11.11
CA ASP A 74 -2.07 6.81 11.38
C ASP A 74 -1.09 7.59 12.28
N ASP A 75 -0.52 8.68 11.76
CA ASP A 75 0.38 9.53 12.53
C ASP A 75 -0.39 10.61 13.29
N GLN A 76 -0.38 10.48 14.61
CA GLN A 76 -1.00 11.42 15.54
C GLN A 76 0.01 12.48 16.04
N SER A 77 1.24 12.51 15.52
CA SER A 77 2.31 13.39 16.00
C SER A 77 2.18 14.86 15.58
N GLY A 78 1.33 15.14 14.59
CA GLY A 78 1.13 16.49 14.04
C GLY A 78 2.32 17.01 13.21
N LYS A 79 3.28 16.14 12.86
CA LYS A 79 4.43 16.49 12.03
C LYS A 79 4.04 16.47 10.56
N VAL A 80 4.53 17.46 9.81
CA VAL A 80 4.26 17.55 8.36
C VAL A 80 4.99 16.46 7.57
N MET A 81 6.12 15.95 8.09
CA MET A 81 6.87 14.86 7.47
C MET A 81 7.40 13.90 8.54
N LEU A 82 7.12 12.61 8.34
CA LEU A 82 7.56 11.53 9.21
C LEU A 82 8.98 11.09 8.86
N ARG A 83 9.66 10.47 9.83
CA ARG A 83 10.91 9.73 9.56
C ARG A 83 10.58 8.40 8.91
N GLU A 84 11.42 7.98 7.98
CA GLU A 84 11.38 6.65 7.37
C GLU A 84 11.51 5.57 8.46
N ARG A 85 10.74 4.49 8.33
CA ARG A 85 10.73 3.35 9.26
C ARG A 85 11.77 2.30 8.87
#